data_AF-A0A1G8INC7-F1
#
_entry.id   AF-A0A1G8INC7-F1
#
_cell.length_a   1.000
_cell.length_b   1.000
_cell.length_c   1.000
_cell.angle_alpha   90.00
_cell.angle_beta   90.00
_cell.angle_gamma   90.00
#
_symmetry.space_group_name_H-M   'P 1'
#
loop_
_entity.id
_entity.type
_entity.pdbx_description
1 polymer ?
#
loop_
_entity_poly.entity_id
_entity_poly.type
_entity_poly.pdbx_seq_one_letter_code
_entity_poly.pdbx_strand_id
1 'polypeptide(L)'
;MKKILFLIVIISFNLIKAQETVGLIFNDDTEIKSNGYTLFNPSSDNRVFLINNCGEVVNQWEFDSLDSRNGYLLENGNLLVGSELTTEIKDWDDNLIWSINYQDFLGTSIHHDIEPLPNGNYLVLVRDVYSKVDLLEEGLDPSYNLDTMVLDKILEIEPVGTNSANIVWEWKLFDHLVQDYDSSKSNYGVISSKPHLWNLNYDGGQGSNPIHVNAIDYNAELDQIAISSRHLSEVFIIDHSTTTYQASTNSGGLYNKGGGFLWRWGNPQVYNQGTASDQKLGRQHDIKWITEGPNQGKLSVFSNDGYGSNLSASSVHIIDPNATDGVYSLSSGKFLPQSYFWSWDGTIMNEVMHGGAQCGVQIMSNGNALINESDIGRLSEIDSSGNVIWVYMIPVSNNSDFNQFESPIGNGSFRAHRYSGDYSGFDNVVFNNTGIIEDVNLISEECIDSGELSVDDSYLVGLNVYPNPTKDLLNFNLLINEIEVYDLSGKTVLSKTDSEFINLENLADGLYLIKISANENSRIIKITKN
;
A
#
# COMPACT_ATOMS: atom_id res chain seq x y z
N MET A 1 13.18 48.51 -40.46
CA MET A 1 13.70 47.20 -40.00
C MET A 1 14.25 47.16 -38.57
N LYS A 2 14.17 48.22 -37.76
CA LYS A 2 14.62 48.19 -36.34
C LYS A 2 13.50 48.00 -35.30
N LYS A 3 12.23 47.99 -35.72
CA LYS A 3 11.06 47.80 -34.82
C LYS A 3 10.46 46.38 -34.84
N ILE A 4 10.88 45.53 -35.78
CA ILE A 4 10.39 44.14 -35.87
C ILE A 4 11.30 43.17 -35.10
N LEU A 5 12.58 43.53 -34.90
CA LEU A 5 13.53 42.68 -34.18
C LEU A 5 13.32 42.70 -32.65
N PHE A 6 12.62 43.70 -32.11
CA PHE A 6 12.33 43.78 -30.67
C PHE A 6 11.06 42.99 -30.27
N LEU A 7 10.21 42.63 -31.24
CA LEU A 7 9.00 41.84 -31.00
C LEU A 7 9.27 40.32 -31.01
N ILE A 8 10.35 39.89 -31.67
CA ILE A 8 10.72 38.46 -31.76
C ILE A 8 11.51 38.00 -30.53
N VAL A 9 12.18 38.89 -29.81
CA VAL A 9 12.91 38.54 -28.57
C VAL A 9 11.98 38.37 -27.36
N ILE A 10 10.76 38.93 -27.40
CA ILE A 10 9.79 38.80 -26.29
C ILE A 10 8.98 37.49 -26.37
N ILE A 11 8.96 36.81 -27.52
CA ILE A 11 8.20 35.55 -27.71
C ILE A 11 9.07 34.30 -27.46
N SER A 12 10.32 34.48 -27.03
CA SER A 12 11.26 33.38 -26.72
C SER A 12 11.57 33.26 -25.21
N PHE A 13 10.67 33.72 -24.34
CA PHE A 13 10.64 33.15 -22.99
C PHE A 13 9.97 31.78 -23.13
N ASN A 14 10.78 30.75 -23.40
CA ASN A 14 10.40 29.44 -22.91
C ASN A 14 10.25 29.63 -21.40
N LEU A 15 9.01 29.64 -20.92
CA LEU A 15 8.72 29.43 -19.51
C LEU A 15 9.28 28.05 -19.21
N ILE A 16 10.53 27.99 -18.77
CA ILE A 16 11.04 26.85 -18.03
C ILE A 16 10.21 26.92 -16.74
N LYS A 17 9.03 26.28 -16.73
CA LYS A 17 8.32 26.01 -15.49
C LYS A 17 9.31 25.18 -14.66
N ALA A 18 9.68 25.68 -13.48
CA ALA A 18 10.42 24.86 -12.53
C ALA A 18 9.56 23.62 -12.26
N GLN A 19 10.19 22.46 -12.22
CA GLN A 19 9.50 21.22 -11.87
C GLN A 19 9.16 21.27 -10.38
N GLU A 20 7.93 20.88 -10.03
CA GLU A 20 7.52 20.76 -8.64
C GLU A 20 8.46 19.77 -7.90
N THR A 21 8.89 20.12 -6.70
CA THR A 21 9.84 19.36 -5.88
C THR A 21 9.19 18.65 -4.71
N VAL A 22 8.07 19.16 -4.20
CA VAL A 22 7.27 18.57 -3.12
C VAL A 22 5.78 18.55 -3.48
N GLY A 23 4.98 17.76 -2.76
CA GLY A 23 3.58 17.54 -3.08
C GLY A 23 3.40 16.65 -4.30
N LEU A 24 2.38 16.92 -5.12
CA LEU A 24 2.18 16.22 -6.39
C LEU A 24 3.22 16.70 -7.41
N ILE A 25 4.15 15.83 -7.83
CA ILE A 25 5.25 16.19 -8.74
C ILE A 25 5.12 15.57 -10.13
N PHE A 26 4.21 14.61 -10.29
CA PHE A 26 3.87 14.01 -11.57
C PHE A 26 2.46 13.42 -11.53
N ASN A 27 1.69 13.67 -12.59
CA ASN A 27 0.34 13.15 -12.77
C ASN A 27 0.07 12.94 -14.27
N ASP A 28 -0.15 11.70 -14.70
CA ASP A 28 -0.53 11.38 -16.08
C ASP A 28 -2.05 11.27 -16.18
N ASP A 29 -2.69 12.28 -16.79
CA ASP A 29 -4.14 12.33 -16.98
C ASP A 29 -4.66 11.48 -18.15
N THR A 30 -3.76 10.83 -18.88
CA THR A 30 -4.13 9.93 -19.99
C THR A 30 -4.28 8.47 -19.54
N GLU A 31 -3.75 8.13 -18.37
CA GLU A 31 -3.75 6.78 -17.82
C GLU A 31 -4.73 6.63 -16.65
N ILE A 32 -5.24 5.41 -16.47
CA ILE A 32 -6.19 5.10 -15.39
C ILE A 32 -5.43 4.88 -14.09
N LYS A 33 -5.51 5.86 -13.20
CA LYS A 33 -5.03 5.79 -11.82
C LYS A 33 -5.99 4.99 -10.95
N SER A 34 -5.49 4.44 -9.85
CA SER A 34 -6.36 3.90 -8.81
C SER A 34 -7.06 5.06 -8.11
N ASN A 35 -8.38 5.13 -8.24
CA ASN A 35 -9.19 6.07 -7.48
C ASN A 35 -9.07 5.75 -5.98
N GLY A 36 -9.07 6.80 -5.14
CA GLY A 36 -9.02 6.62 -3.69
C GLY A 36 -8.15 7.64 -2.97
N TYR A 37 -7.77 7.29 -1.75
CA TYR A 37 -7.08 8.16 -0.81
C TYR A 37 -5.84 7.47 -0.24
N THR A 38 -4.71 8.18 -0.22
CA THR A 38 -3.43 7.65 0.26
C THR A 38 -3.20 8.08 1.70
N LEU A 39 -3.14 7.12 2.61
CA LEU A 39 -2.71 7.30 4.00
C LEU A 39 -1.20 7.15 4.09
N PHE A 40 -0.52 8.08 4.77
CA PHE A 40 0.90 7.94 5.10
C PHE A 40 1.23 8.64 6.42
N ASN A 41 2.26 8.11 7.11
CA ASN A 41 2.84 8.67 8.33
C ASN A 41 4.32 9.00 8.06
N PRO A 42 4.71 10.28 7.97
CA PRO A 42 6.11 10.66 7.84
C PRO A 42 6.89 10.25 9.09
N SER A 43 8.05 9.62 8.93
CA SER A 43 8.83 9.03 10.03
C SER A 43 9.39 10.04 11.03
N SER A 44 9.39 11.34 10.70
CA SER A 44 9.86 12.42 11.57
C SER A 44 8.76 13.42 11.92
N ASP A 45 7.50 13.11 11.63
CA ASP A 45 6.36 14.01 11.85
C ASP A 45 5.34 13.34 12.77
N ASN A 46 4.73 14.14 13.62
CA ASN A 46 3.69 13.73 14.56
C ASN A 46 2.31 13.62 13.92
N ARG A 47 2.18 14.00 12.66
CA ARG A 47 0.91 13.97 11.93
C ARG A 47 0.81 12.73 11.05
N VAL A 48 -0.41 12.23 10.90
CA VAL A 48 -0.78 11.22 9.90
C VAL A 48 -1.71 11.90 8.90
N PHE A 49 -1.46 11.68 7.61
CA PHE A 49 -2.19 12.35 6.53
C PHE A 49 -2.94 11.33 5.68
N LEU A 50 -4.15 11.70 5.30
CA LEU A 50 -4.91 11.05 4.24
C LEU A 50 -5.08 12.07 3.11
N ILE A 51 -4.55 11.79 1.92
CA ILE A 51 -4.62 12.68 0.75
C ILE A 51 -5.42 12.07 -0.39
N ASN A 52 -6.04 12.90 -1.21
CA ASN A 52 -6.59 12.47 -2.50
C ASN A 52 -5.48 12.39 -3.58
N ASN A 53 -5.84 11.94 -4.79
CA ASN A 53 -4.89 11.83 -5.90
C ASN A 53 -4.34 13.18 -6.41
N CYS A 54 -5.01 14.31 -6.12
CA CYS A 54 -4.53 15.65 -6.43
C CYS A 54 -3.63 16.23 -5.32
N GLY A 55 -3.34 15.47 -4.26
CA GLY A 55 -2.48 15.90 -3.16
C GLY A 55 -3.19 16.72 -2.08
N GLU A 56 -4.52 16.91 -2.16
CA GLU A 56 -5.26 17.59 -1.11
C GLU A 56 -5.45 16.68 0.10
N VAL A 57 -5.20 17.22 1.29
CA VAL A 57 -5.47 16.56 2.57
C VAL A 57 -6.97 16.48 2.77
N VAL A 58 -7.49 15.25 2.81
CA VAL A 58 -8.90 14.97 3.12
C VAL A 58 -9.13 14.72 4.61
N ASN A 59 -8.08 14.28 5.31
CA ASN A 59 -8.05 14.26 6.78
C ASN A 59 -6.62 14.24 7.33
N GLN A 60 -6.47 14.65 8.59
CA GLN A 60 -5.22 14.68 9.33
C GLN A 60 -5.46 14.33 10.80
N TRP A 61 -4.55 13.56 11.40
CA TRP A 61 -4.52 13.26 12.83
C TRP A 61 -3.20 13.72 13.43
N GLU A 62 -3.19 14.26 14.65
CA GLU A 62 -1.99 14.78 15.31
C GLU A 62 -1.68 14.05 16.62
N PHE A 63 -0.44 13.60 16.81
CA PHE A 63 -0.03 12.83 17.98
C PHE A 63 0.97 13.61 18.85
N ASP A 64 0.96 13.38 20.17
CA ASP A 64 1.89 14.08 21.09
C ASP A 64 3.36 13.73 20.80
N SER A 65 3.61 12.48 20.45
CA SER A 65 4.90 11.97 19.98
C SER A 65 4.67 10.78 19.07
N LEU A 66 5.07 10.90 17.82
CA LEU A 66 4.94 9.83 16.85
C LEU A 66 6.33 9.36 16.43
N ASP A 67 6.71 8.19 16.93
CA ASP A 67 7.68 7.32 16.26
C ASP A 67 6.91 6.17 15.59
N SER A 68 5.77 6.52 14.99
CA SER A 68 4.88 5.54 14.38
C SER A 68 5.56 4.92 13.19
N ARG A 69 5.42 3.60 13.13
CA ARG A 69 5.86 2.82 11.99
C ARG A 69 4.69 2.57 11.05
N ASN A 70 3.51 2.22 11.55
CA ASN A 70 2.36 1.93 10.69
C ASN A 70 1.07 2.57 11.22
N GLY A 71 0.22 2.98 10.28
CA GLY A 71 -1.13 3.44 10.52
C GLY A 71 -2.10 2.79 9.53
N TYR A 72 -3.27 2.42 10.02
CA TYR A 72 -4.34 1.79 9.24
C TYR A 72 -5.65 2.51 9.49
N LEU A 73 -6.33 2.91 8.43
CA LEU A 73 -7.72 3.31 8.51
C LEU A 73 -8.59 2.06 8.61
N LEU A 74 -9.34 1.93 9.69
CA LEU A 74 -10.22 0.80 9.96
C LEU A 74 -11.55 0.95 9.23
N GLU A 75 -12.27 -0.16 9.03
CA GLU A 75 -13.56 -0.19 8.32
C GLU A 75 -14.66 0.66 8.98
N ASN A 76 -14.49 1.04 10.25
CA ASN A 76 -15.40 1.93 10.97
C ASN A 76 -15.02 3.42 10.89
N GLY A 77 -13.98 3.76 10.13
CA GLY A 77 -13.48 5.13 9.94
C GLY A 77 -12.48 5.61 11.00
N ASN A 78 -12.16 4.79 12.00
CA ASN A 78 -11.13 5.12 12.98
C ASN A 78 -9.73 4.86 12.42
N LEU A 79 -8.74 5.58 12.91
CA LEU A 79 -7.34 5.37 12.62
C LEU A 79 -6.68 4.56 13.75
N LEU A 80 -6.11 3.41 13.43
CA LEU A 80 -5.23 2.63 14.31
C LEU A 80 -3.78 2.96 13.97
N VAL A 81 -2.99 3.40 14.95
CA VAL A 81 -1.58 3.76 14.74
C VAL A 81 -0.70 3.07 15.77
N GLY A 82 0.35 2.40 15.29
CA GLY A 82 1.35 1.75 16.11
C GLY A 82 2.70 2.49 16.10
N SER A 83 3.28 2.66 17.27
CA SER A 83 4.67 3.08 17.49
C SER A 83 5.44 1.98 18.24
N GLU A 84 6.75 2.16 18.45
CA GLU A 84 7.53 1.21 19.24
C GLU A 84 7.01 1.05 20.68
N LEU A 85 6.47 2.13 21.28
CA LEU A 85 6.07 2.17 22.70
C LEU A 85 4.57 2.15 22.93
N THR A 86 3.77 2.62 21.97
CA THR A 86 2.33 2.81 22.12
C THR A 86 1.57 2.31 20.92
N THR A 87 0.29 2.03 21.11
CA THR A 87 -0.67 1.95 20.02
C THR A 87 -1.92 2.68 20.42
N GLU A 88 -2.48 3.41 19.47
CA GLU A 88 -3.59 4.33 19.67
C GLU A 88 -4.65 4.11 18.61
N ILE A 89 -5.91 4.26 19.01
CA ILE A 89 -7.06 4.36 18.12
C ILE A 89 -7.63 5.76 18.29
N LYS A 90 -7.71 6.49 17.18
CA LYS A 90 -8.38 7.79 17.10
C LYS A 90 -9.58 7.71 16.18
N ASP A 91 -10.63 8.47 16.46
CA ASP A 91 -11.73 8.62 15.52
C ASP A 91 -11.36 9.59 14.38
N TRP A 92 -12.27 9.75 13.42
CA TRP A 92 -12.07 10.62 12.26
C TRP A 92 -11.83 12.09 12.64
N ASP A 93 -12.36 12.54 13.77
CA ASP A 93 -12.26 13.92 14.26
C ASP A 93 -11.06 14.14 15.21
N ASP A 94 -10.07 13.24 15.15
CA ASP A 94 -8.83 13.25 15.94
C ASP A 94 -9.01 13.08 17.46
N ASN A 95 -10.14 12.54 17.92
CA ASN A 95 -10.34 12.21 19.33
C ASN A 95 -9.72 10.86 19.66
N LEU A 96 -8.95 10.79 20.75
CA LEU A 96 -8.42 9.53 21.27
C LEU A 96 -9.55 8.65 21.82
N ILE A 97 -9.71 7.46 21.23
CA ILE A 97 -10.70 6.45 21.62
C ILE A 97 -10.08 5.43 22.56
N TRP A 98 -8.87 4.97 22.24
CA TRP A 98 -8.19 3.92 23.00
C TRP A 98 -6.68 4.03 22.85
N SER A 99 -5.92 3.72 23.91
CA SER A 99 -4.46 3.59 23.81
C SER A 99 -3.85 2.67 24.86
N ILE A 100 -2.71 2.07 24.53
CA ILE A 100 -1.87 1.38 25.52
C ILE A 100 -0.41 1.77 25.39
N ASN A 101 0.33 1.55 26.48
CA ASN A 101 1.79 1.55 26.48
C ASN A 101 2.29 0.10 26.56
N TYR A 102 3.10 -0.34 25.60
CA TYR A 102 3.61 -1.69 25.52
C TYR A 102 4.59 -2.03 26.63
N GLN A 103 5.37 -1.07 27.13
CA GLN A 103 6.27 -1.30 28.26
C GLN A 103 5.48 -1.62 29.54
N ASP A 104 4.37 -0.93 29.77
CA ASP A 104 3.50 -1.18 30.92
C ASP A 104 2.70 -2.48 30.75
N PHE A 105 2.26 -2.79 29.53
CA PHE A 105 1.40 -3.94 29.24
C PHE A 105 2.17 -5.25 29.06
N LEU A 106 3.23 -5.25 28.24
CA LEU A 106 4.03 -6.43 27.88
C LEU A 106 5.38 -6.50 28.61
N GLY A 107 5.83 -5.42 29.26
CA GLY A 107 7.17 -5.33 29.81
C GLY A 107 8.26 -5.13 28.76
N THR A 108 7.91 -4.89 27.49
CA THR A 108 8.83 -4.72 26.36
C THR A 108 8.21 -3.84 25.28
N SER A 109 9.03 -3.34 24.36
CA SER A 109 8.57 -2.63 23.16
C SER A 109 8.26 -3.59 22.01
N ILE A 110 7.42 -3.14 21.09
CA ILE A 110 7.13 -3.85 19.84
C ILE A 110 8.16 -3.44 18.78
N HIS A 111 8.19 -4.11 17.62
CA HIS A 111 8.99 -3.60 16.51
C HIS A 111 8.29 -3.74 15.18
N HIS A 112 8.55 -2.75 14.32
CA HIS A 112 8.08 -2.68 12.93
C HIS A 112 6.57 -2.58 12.78
N ASP A 113 5.80 -3.65 12.99
CA ASP A 113 4.46 -3.73 12.40
C ASP A 113 3.34 -4.15 13.36
N ILE A 114 2.14 -3.71 13.00
CA ILE A 114 0.84 -4.14 13.53
C ILE A 114 -0.07 -4.46 12.34
N GLU A 115 -1.06 -5.31 12.55
CA GLU A 115 -2.06 -5.62 11.51
C GLU A 115 -3.46 -5.69 12.12
N PRO A 116 -4.42 -4.82 11.75
CA PRO A 116 -5.78 -4.89 12.24
C PRO A 116 -6.49 -6.16 11.77
N LEU A 117 -7.35 -6.72 12.61
CA LEU A 117 -8.16 -7.89 12.29
C LEU A 117 -9.66 -7.54 12.17
N PRO A 118 -10.44 -8.27 11.35
CA PRO A 118 -11.88 -8.00 11.19
C PRO A 118 -12.70 -8.11 12.47
N ASN A 119 -12.20 -8.80 13.49
CA ASN A 119 -12.85 -8.95 14.80
C ASN A 119 -12.63 -7.73 15.73
N GLY A 120 -11.86 -6.72 15.31
CA GLY A 120 -11.50 -5.55 16.10
C GLY A 120 -10.24 -5.72 16.95
N ASN A 121 -9.62 -6.89 16.93
CA ASN A 121 -8.30 -7.12 17.48
C ASN A 121 -7.22 -6.63 16.50
N TYR A 122 -5.97 -6.74 16.89
CA TYR A 122 -4.86 -6.53 15.98
C TYR A 122 -3.68 -7.43 16.36
N LEU A 123 -2.88 -7.79 15.36
CA LEU A 123 -1.64 -8.52 15.53
C LEU A 123 -0.50 -7.55 15.79
N VAL A 124 0.50 -7.98 16.55
CA VAL A 124 1.70 -7.18 16.83
C VAL A 124 2.97 -8.02 16.83
N LEU A 125 4.03 -7.47 16.23
CA LEU A 125 5.36 -8.06 16.20
C LEU A 125 6.18 -7.66 17.45
N VAL A 126 6.68 -8.66 18.17
CA VAL A 126 7.42 -8.47 19.41
C VAL A 126 8.76 -9.19 19.35
N ARG A 127 9.82 -8.52 19.83
CA ARG A 127 11.14 -9.14 19.99
C ARG A 127 11.07 -10.19 21.10
N ASP A 128 11.46 -11.41 20.79
CA ASP A 128 11.52 -12.52 21.75
C ASP A 128 12.99 -12.88 22.01
N VAL A 129 13.49 -12.57 23.21
CA VAL A 129 14.92 -12.61 23.54
C VAL A 129 15.24 -13.87 24.33
N TYR A 130 16.14 -14.69 23.79
CA TYR A 130 16.59 -15.94 24.39
C TYR A 130 18.06 -15.86 24.83
N SER A 131 18.38 -16.43 25.98
CA SER A 131 19.77 -16.52 26.44
C SER A 131 20.52 -17.61 25.70
N LYS A 132 21.86 -17.55 25.70
CA LYS A 132 22.70 -18.65 25.19
C LYS A 132 22.36 -19.99 25.84
N VAL A 133 21.97 -20.00 27.12
CA VAL A 133 21.60 -21.23 27.83
C VAL A 133 20.36 -21.87 27.21
N ASP A 134 19.30 -21.09 27.00
CA ASP A 134 18.05 -21.57 26.38
C ASP A 134 18.32 -22.12 24.97
N LEU A 135 19.15 -21.43 24.20
CA LEU A 135 19.51 -21.84 22.84
C LEU A 135 20.35 -23.13 22.80
N LEU A 136 21.27 -23.32 23.76
CA LEU A 136 22.02 -24.57 23.92
C LEU A 136 21.12 -25.73 24.33
N GLU A 137 20.03 -25.47 25.05
CA GLU A 137 19.01 -26.47 25.35
C GLU A 137 18.30 -26.93 24.08
N GLU A 138 18.11 -26.04 23.11
CA GLU A 138 17.57 -26.32 21.77
C GLU A 138 18.62 -26.76 20.73
N GLY A 139 19.88 -27.00 21.13
CA GLY A 139 20.89 -27.56 20.22
C GLY A 139 21.63 -26.53 19.34
N LEU A 140 21.69 -25.27 19.77
CA LEU A 140 22.62 -24.29 19.20
C LEU A 140 24.07 -24.82 19.24
N ASP A 141 24.83 -24.63 18.16
CA ASP A 141 26.27 -24.89 18.15
C ASP A 141 26.98 -23.97 19.18
N PRO A 142 27.66 -24.52 20.20
CA PRO A 142 28.37 -23.74 21.21
C PRO A 142 29.44 -22.80 20.68
N SER A 143 29.91 -23.00 19.44
CA SER A 143 30.90 -22.16 18.77
C SER A 143 30.40 -20.72 18.51
N TYR A 144 29.08 -20.51 18.48
CA TYR A 144 28.48 -19.18 18.32
C TYR A 144 28.83 -18.27 19.51
N ASN A 145 29.44 -17.12 19.21
CA ASN A 145 29.87 -16.14 20.20
C ASN A 145 28.81 -15.04 20.41
N LEU A 146 27.71 -15.41 21.05
CA LEU A 146 26.61 -14.51 21.41
C LEU A 146 26.14 -14.79 22.85
N ASP A 147 25.73 -13.76 23.58
CA ASP A 147 25.12 -13.93 24.91
C ASP A 147 23.61 -14.17 24.82
N THR A 148 22.97 -13.54 23.84
CA THR A 148 21.54 -13.65 23.56
C THR A 148 21.26 -13.69 22.06
N MET A 149 20.11 -14.24 21.69
CA MET A 149 19.55 -14.18 20.35
C MET A 149 18.15 -13.58 20.42
N VAL A 150 17.86 -12.67 19.50
CA VAL A 150 16.55 -12.03 19.33
C VAL A 150 15.85 -12.72 18.17
N LEU A 151 14.78 -13.43 18.49
CA LEU A 151 13.82 -13.98 17.54
C LEU A 151 12.56 -13.11 17.55
N ASP A 152 11.56 -13.54 16.80
CA ASP A 152 10.30 -12.83 16.65
C ASP A 152 9.15 -13.70 17.19
N LYS A 153 8.20 -13.03 17.84
CA LYS A 153 6.90 -13.60 18.20
C LYS A 153 5.78 -12.67 17.78
N ILE A 154 4.60 -13.24 17.62
CA ILE A 154 3.38 -12.54 17.21
C ILE A 154 2.36 -12.70 18.32
N LEU A 155 1.73 -11.59 18.71
CA LEU A 155 0.61 -11.58 19.65
C LEU A 155 -0.64 -11.05 18.96
N GLU A 156 -1.80 -11.63 19.25
CA GLU A 156 -3.10 -11.01 18.96
C GLU A 156 -3.58 -10.29 20.21
N ILE A 157 -3.85 -8.99 20.05
CA ILE A 157 -4.26 -8.10 21.13
C ILE A 157 -5.72 -7.68 20.95
N GLU A 158 -6.53 -7.90 21.97
CA GLU A 158 -7.92 -7.43 22.07
C GLU A 158 -7.94 -6.11 22.86
N PRO A 159 -8.32 -4.97 22.25
CA PRO A 159 -8.56 -3.72 22.96
C PRO A 159 -9.70 -3.83 23.99
N VAL A 160 -9.47 -3.36 25.21
CA VAL A 160 -10.47 -3.35 26.29
C VAL A 160 -10.61 -1.96 26.92
N GLY A 161 -11.86 -1.48 27.00
CA GLY A 161 -12.17 -0.17 27.56
C GLY A 161 -11.53 0.94 26.73
N THR A 162 -10.80 1.84 27.38
CA THR A 162 -10.08 2.95 26.70
C THR A 162 -8.57 2.88 26.88
N ASN A 163 -8.06 2.00 27.76
CA ASN A 163 -6.64 1.98 28.11
C ASN A 163 -6.08 0.63 28.59
N SER A 164 -6.72 -0.48 28.20
CA SER A 164 -6.28 -1.83 28.56
C SER A 164 -6.43 -2.78 27.39
N ALA A 165 -5.80 -3.95 27.47
CA ALA A 165 -5.87 -4.97 26.44
C ALA A 165 -5.74 -6.38 27.02
N ASN A 166 -6.17 -7.38 26.26
CA ASN A 166 -5.89 -8.79 26.53
C ASN A 166 -4.99 -9.37 25.43
N ILE A 167 -4.14 -10.33 25.78
CA ILE A 167 -3.48 -11.20 24.79
C ILE A 167 -4.40 -12.41 24.59
N VAL A 168 -4.90 -12.60 23.37
CA VAL A 168 -5.86 -13.67 23.05
C VAL A 168 -5.26 -14.79 22.21
N TRP A 169 -4.14 -14.54 21.56
CA TRP A 169 -3.36 -15.53 20.80
C TRP A 169 -1.86 -15.20 20.82
N GLU A 170 -1.01 -16.22 20.70
CA GLU A 170 0.46 -16.06 20.64
C GLU A 170 1.06 -17.16 19.73
N TRP A 171 2.05 -16.75 18.93
CA TRP A 171 2.93 -17.63 18.16
C TRP A 171 4.39 -17.22 18.35
N LYS A 172 5.29 -18.20 18.47
CA LYS A 172 6.73 -17.98 18.67
C LYS A 172 7.54 -18.77 17.68
N LEU A 173 8.48 -18.12 17.00
CA LEU A 173 9.42 -18.81 16.13
C LEU A 173 10.25 -19.88 16.88
N PHE A 174 10.55 -19.64 18.16
CA PHE A 174 11.33 -20.54 19.00
C PHE A 174 10.69 -21.92 19.20
N ASP A 175 9.37 -22.06 19.00
CA ASP A 175 8.70 -23.36 19.06
C ASP A 175 8.87 -24.18 17.77
N HIS A 176 9.42 -23.58 16.71
CA HIS A 176 9.49 -24.14 15.35
C HIS A 176 10.92 -24.29 14.83
N LEU A 177 11.78 -24.89 15.65
CA LEU A 177 13.21 -25.07 15.37
C LEU A 177 13.53 -26.47 14.80
N VAL A 178 14.54 -26.52 13.95
CA VAL A 178 15.27 -27.72 13.55
C VAL A 178 16.77 -27.43 13.61
N GLN A 179 17.58 -28.43 13.96
CA GLN A 179 19.03 -28.34 13.90
C GLN A 179 19.67 -29.69 13.57
N ASP A 180 20.90 -29.69 13.06
CA ASP A 180 21.65 -30.89 12.68
C ASP A 180 23.01 -31.03 13.40
N TYR A 181 23.19 -30.29 14.50
CA TYR A 181 24.39 -30.26 15.34
C TYR A 181 24.35 -31.30 16.48
N ASP A 182 23.36 -31.23 17.38
CA ASP A 182 23.25 -32.09 18.56
C ASP A 182 22.13 -33.13 18.41
N SER A 183 22.53 -34.36 18.08
CA SER A 183 21.62 -35.51 17.91
C SER A 183 20.87 -35.96 19.15
N SER A 184 21.21 -35.44 20.34
CA SER A 184 20.51 -35.77 21.58
C SER A 184 19.24 -34.94 21.81
N LYS A 185 19.06 -33.85 21.07
CA LYS A 185 17.91 -32.95 21.19
C LYS A 185 16.70 -33.43 20.39
N SER A 186 15.50 -33.11 20.85
CA SER A 186 14.22 -33.49 20.22
C SER A 186 14.03 -32.88 18.83
N ASN A 187 14.61 -31.71 18.60
CA ASN A 187 14.55 -30.96 17.34
C ASN A 187 15.68 -31.33 16.34
N TYR A 188 16.48 -32.36 16.64
CA TYR A 188 17.50 -32.83 15.71
C TYR A 188 16.89 -33.41 14.43
N GLY A 189 17.38 -33.02 13.26
CA GLY A 189 16.91 -33.57 12.00
C GLY A 189 17.68 -33.07 10.77
N VAL A 190 17.36 -33.65 9.62
CA VAL A 190 17.92 -33.19 8.34
C VAL A 190 17.20 -31.92 7.92
N ILE A 191 17.89 -30.78 7.94
CA ILE A 191 17.34 -29.45 7.67
C ILE A 191 16.48 -29.41 6.39
N SER A 192 17.02 -29.95 5.29
CA SER A 192 16.35 -29.96 3.98
C SER A 192 15.04 -30.77 3.95
N SER A 193 14.82 -31.68 4.91
CA SER A 193 13.58 -32.44 5.04
C SER A 193 12.51 -31.76 5.89
N LYS A 194 12.83 -30.60 6.49
CA LYS A 194 11.99 -29.87 7.44
C LYS A 194 11.74 -28.41 7.01
N PRO A 195 11.21 -28.15 5.79
CA PRO A 195 11.02 -26.79 5.31
C PRO A 195 9.98 -25.98 6.11
N HIS A 196 9.18 -26.64 6.95
CA HIS A 196 8.19 -26.04 7.85
C HIS A 196 8.79 -25.53 9.18
N LEU A 197 10.10 -25.70 9.39
CA LEU A 197 10.83 -25.28 10.59
C LEU A 197 12.00 -24.37 10.20
N TRP A 198 12.48 -23.59 11.17
CA TRP A 198 13.65 -22.75 11.00
C TRP A 198 14.92 -23.46 11.48
N ASN A 199 16.02 -23.31 10.74
CA ASN A 199 17.31 -23.87 11.11
C ASN A 199 18.00 -22.98 12.16
N LEU A 200 18.03 -23.43 13.41
CA LEU A 200 18.61 -22.69 14.54
C LEU A 200 20.09 -22.31 14.32
N ASN A 201 20.82 -23.16 13.58
CA ASN A 201 22.25 -22.98 13.30
C ASN A 201 22.51 -22.43 11.89
N TYR A 202 21.53 -21.77 11.26
CA TYR A 202 21.79 -21.02 10.03
C TYR A 202 22.53 -19.72 10.34
N ASP A 203 23.74 -19.55 9.79
CA ASP A 203 24.50 -18.29 9.87
C ASP A 203 24.45 -17.52 8.54
N GLY A 204 23.61 -16.48 8.52
CA GLY A 204 23.56 -15.49 7.43
C GLY A 204 24.44 -14.26 7.65
N GLY A 205 25.31 -14.25 8.69
CA GLY A 205 26.16 -13.12 9.05
C GLY A 205 25.45 -12.03 9.85
N GLN A 206 24.34 -12.36 10.52
CA GLN A 206 23.45 -11.40 11.20
C GLN A 206 23.55 -11.47 12.74
N GLY A 207 24.44 -12.32 13.26
CA GLY A 207 24.77 -12.40 14.68
C GLY A 207 23.57 -12.74 15.56
N SER A 208 23.32 -11.92 16.58
CA SER A 208 22.26 -12.12 17.56
C SER A 208 20.86 -11.79 17.07
N ASN A 209 20.67 -11.31 15.83
CA ASN A 209 19.35 -11.02 15.27
C ASN A 209 19.22 -11.67 13.88
N PRO A 210 19.03 -12.99 13.79
CA PRO A 210 19.12 -13.71 12.52
C PRO A 210 17.87 -13.59 11.62
N ILE A 211 16.73 -13.13 12.15
CA ILE A 211 15.44 -13.16 11.45
C ILE A 211 14.97 -11.75 11.09
N HIS A 212 14.79 -10.89 12.09
CA HIS A 212 14.33 -9.52 11.93
C HIS A 212 13.05 -9.43 11.09
N VAL A 213 11.92 -9.88 11.65
CA VAL A 213 10.62 -9.71 11.00
C VAL A 213 10.27 -8.23 10.95
N ASN A 214 9.79 -7.76 9.79
CA ASN A 214 9.56 -6.34 9.53
C ASN A 214 8.19 -6.02 8.91
N ALA A 215 7.38 -7.04 8.61
CA ALA A 215 6.00 -6.88 8.20
C ALA A 215 5.17 -8.08 8.62
N ILE A 216 3.88 -7.83 8.86
CA ILE A 216 2.84 -8.79 9.13
C ILE A 216 1.58 -8.40 8.37
N ASP A 217 0.89 -9.37 7.79
CA ASP A 217 -0.38 -9.16 7.11
C ASP A 217 -1.30 -10.37 7.30
N TYR A 218 -2.61 -10.16 7.29
CA TYR A 218 -3.62 -11.17 7.62
C TYR A 218 -4.58 -11.44 6.48
N ASN A 219 -4.81 -12.72 6.19
CA ASN A 219 -5.83 -13.16 5.25
C ASN A 219 -6.99 -13.79 6.02
N ALA A 220 -8.11 -13.06 6.11
CA ALA A 220 -9.31 -13.50 6.81
C ALA A 220 -10.03 -14.69 6.16
N GLU A 221 -9.92 -14.86 4.83
CA GLU A 221 -10.56 -15.97 4.13
C GLU A 221 -9.86 -17.31 4.43
N LEU A 222 -8.53 -17.27 4.57
CA LEU A 222 -7.71 -18.45 4.84
C LEU A 222 -7.38 -18.61 6.33
N ASP A 223 -7.61 -17.59 7.16
CA ASP A 223 -7.15 -17.49 8.54
C ASP A 223 -5.64 -17.76 8.66
N GLN A 224 -4.88 -17.00 7.87
CA GLN A 224 -3.43 -17.14 7.74
C GLN A 224 -2.74 -15.79 7.89
N ILE A 225 -1.52 -15.84 8.46
CA ILE A 225 -0.67 -14.67 8.61
C ILE A 225 0.52 -14.80 7.67
N ALA A 226 0.81 -13.75 6.89
CA ALA A 226 2.05 -13.60 6.14
C ALA A 226 3.02 -12.72 6.92
N ILE A 227 4.32 -13.07 6.91
CA ILE A 227 5.39 -12.27 7.54
C ILE A 227 6.63 -12.20 6.64
N SER A 228 7.34 -11.08 6.67
CA SER A 228 8.63 -10.93 5.97
C SER A 228 9.80 -10.83 6.94
N SER A 229 10.82 -11.66 6.71
CA SER A 229 12.09 -11.64 7.44
C SER A 229 13.18 -11.00 6.58
N ARG A 230 13.66 -9.84 7.04
CA ARG A 230 14.72 -9.07 6.37
C ARG A 230 16.01 -9.89 6.29
N HIS A 231 16.40 -10.53 7.38
CA HIS A 231 17.73 -11.11 7.54
C HIS A 231 17.86 -12.51 6.96
N LEU A 232 16.75 -13.24 6.80
CA LEU A 232 16.73 -14.48 6.04
C LEU A 232 16.53 -14.26 4.53
N SER A 233 16.05 -13.07 4.15
CA SER A 233 15.58 -12.79 2.81
C SER A 233 14.47 -13.76 2.38
N GLU A 234 13.55 -14.03 3.30
CA GLU A 234 12.40 -14.91 3.12
C GLU A 234 11.10 -14.30 3.63
N VAL A 235 10.00 -14.71 3.00
CA VAL A 235 8.64 -14.51 3.49
C VAL A 235 8.07 -15.85 3.97
N PHE A 236 7.21 -15.83 4.98
CA PHE A 236 6.58 -17.01 5.57
C PHE A 236 5.06 -16.84 5.63
N ILE A 237 4.35 -17.97 5.64
CA ILE A 237 2.93 -18.02 6.00
C ILE A 237 2.74 -19.02 7.13
N ILE A 238 1.96 -18.63 8.14
CA ILE A 238 1.62 -19.45 9.31
C ILE A 238 0.10 -19.54 9.51
N ASP A 239 -0.33 -20.55 10.28
CA ASP A 239 -1.75 -20.85 10.57
C ASP A 239 -2.24 -20.05 11.79
N HIS A 240 -3.16 -19.11 11.58
CA HIS A 240 -3.75 -18.32 12.65
C HIS A 240 -4.97 -19.00 13.29
N SER A 241 -5.61 -19.95 12.60
CA SER A 241 -6.76 -20.72 13.12
C SER A 241 -6.43 -21.63 14.32
N THR A 242 -5.16 -21.66 14.70
CA THR A 242 -4.66 -22.37 15.86
C THR A 242 -5.08 -21.67 17.16
N THR A 243 -5.30 -22.44 18.22
CA THR A 243 -5.17 -21.88 19.59
C THR A 243 -3.70 -21.61 19.90
N THR A 244 -3.37 -20.76 20.90
CA THR A 244 -1.97 -20.56 21.37
C THR A 244 -1.23 -21.87 21.65
N TYR A 245 -1.93 -22.88 22.20
CA TYR A 245 -1.32 -24.19 22.45
C TYR A 245 -1.04 -24.96 21.15
N GLN A 246 -1.93 -24.89 20.16
CA GLN A 246 -1.67 -25.54 18.87
C GLN A 246 -0.56 -24.81 18.11
N ALA A 247 -0.53 -23.46 18.19
CA ALA A 247 0.50 -22.62 17.61
C ALA A 247 1.89 -23.01 18.12
N SER A 248 2.08 -23.34 19.40
CA SER A 248 3.37 -23.81 19.92
C SER A 248 3.74 -25.26 19.57
N THR A 249 2.96 -25.92 18.70
CA THR A 249 3.23 -27.31 18.28
C THR A 249 3.28 -27.44 16.76
N ASN A 250 3.55 -28.65 16.27
CA ASN A 250 3.50 -28.99 14.85
C ASN A 250 2.18 -29.70 14.45
N SER A 251 1.11 -29.48 15.21
CA SER A 251 -0.17 -30.18 15.01
C SER A 251 -1.37 -29.33 15.44
N GLY A 252 -2.52 -29.54 14.78
CA GLY A 252 -3.72 -28.72 15.00
C GLY A 252 -3.80 -27.53 14.04
N GLY A 253 -4.78 -26.66 14.28
CA GLY A 253 -5.21 -25.67 13.30
C GLY A 253 -5.93 -26.29 12.09
N LEU A 254 -6.46 -25.44 11.23
CA LEU A 254 -7.17 -25.81 10.00
C LEU A 254 -6.28 -26.63 9.07
N TYR A 255 -4.98 -26.34 9.04
CA TYR A 255 -4.02 -26.98 8.13
C TYR A 255 -3.29 -28.17 8.75
N ASN A 256 -3.59 -28.53 10.00
CA ASN A 256 -2.95 -29.61 10.77
C ASN A 256 -1.41 -29.48 10.84
N LYS A 257 -0.91 -28.24 10.92
CA LYS A 257 0.52 -27.92 11.03
C LYS A 257 0.89 -27.23 12.34
N GLY A 258 -0.07 -26.91 13.21
CA GLY A 258 0.18 -26.04 14.36
C GLY A 258 0.80 -24.72 13.88
N GLY A 259 1.82 -24.21 14.57
CA GLY A 259 2.52 -22.98 14.16
C GLY A 259 3.68 -23.18 13.17
N GLY A 260 3.94 -24.39 12.69
CA GLY A 260 4.97 -24.60 11.66
C GLY A 260 4.64 -23.84 10.37
N PHE A 261 5.67 -23.45 9.61
CA PHE A 261 5.44 -22.70 8.36
C PHE A 261 4.59 -23.52 7.38
N LEU A 262 3.47 -22.95 6.95
CA LEU A 262 2.65 -23.48 5.87
C LEU A 262 3.33 -23.29 4.52
N TRP A 263 4.08 -22.18 4.40
CA TRP A 263 4.81 -21.80 3.21
C TRP A 263 6.00 -20.92 3.59
N ARG A 264 7.06 -20.98 2.77
CA ARG A 264 8.20 -20.05 2.83
C ARG A 264 8.80 -19.84 1.46
N TRP A 265 9.29 -18.64 1.17
CA TRP A 265 9.82 -18.31 -0.15
C TRP A 265 10.83 -17.17 -0.10
N GLY A 266 11.79 -17.16 -1.03
CA GLY A 266 12.80 -16.10 -1.13
C GLY A 266 14.23 -16.62 -1.15
N ASN A 267 14.65 -17.37 -0.13
CA ASN A 267 16.02 -17.85 0.00
C ASN A 267 16.09 -19.32 0.46
N PRO A 268 16.04 -20.30 -0.46
CA PRO A 268 16.03 -21.72 -0.10
C PRO A 268 17.34 -22.24 0.51
N GLN A 269 18.41 -21.43 0.51
CA GLN A 269 19.65 -21.78 1.21
C GLN A 269 19.45 -21.85 2.73
N VAL A 270 18.51 -21.08 3.29
CA VAL A 270 18.22 -21.03 4.74
C VAL A 270 17.83 -22.41 5.31
N TYR A 271 17.25 -23.27 4.47
CA TYR A 271 16.84 -24.63 4.82
C TYR A 271 17.52 -25.70 3.94
N ASN A 272 18.74 -25.47 3.48
CA ASN A 272 19.56 -26.43 2.73
C ASN A 272 18.89 -27.01 1.47
N GLN A 273 18.02 -26.24 0.81
CA GLN A 273 17.35 -26.64 -0.44
C GLN A 273 17.82 -25.84 -1.65
N GLY A 274 18.77 -24.92 -1.51
CA GLY A 274 19.32 -24.15 -2.62
C GLY A 274 20.69 -23.56 -2.33
N THR A 275 21.11 -22.69 -3.24
CA THR A 275 22.37 -21.96 -3.22
C THR A 275 22.09 -20.46 -3.35
N ALA A 276 23.13 -19.63 -3.27
CA ALA A 276 23.00 -18.19 -3.47
C ALA A 276 22.34 -17.80 -4.82
N SER A 277 22.46 -18.63 -5.88
CA SER A 277 21.79 -18.36 -7.16
C SER A 277 20.29 -18.63 -7.16
N ASP A 278 19.78 -19.34 -6.15
CA ASP A 278 18.36 -19.60 -5.98
C ASP A 278 17.64 -18.48 -5.21
N GLN A 279 18.38 -17.55 -4.60
CA GLN A 279 17.81 -16.43 -3.85
C GLN A 279 17.03 -15.49 -4.79
N LYS A 280 15.84 -15.10 -4.36
CA LYS A 280 14.86 -14.26 -5.09
C LYS A 280 14.57 -12.96 -4.38
N LEU A 281 14.58 -12.97 -3.05
CA LEU A 281 14.36 -11.77 -2.24
C LEU A 281 15.66 -11.38 -1.56
N GLY A 282 15.77 -10.11 -1.19
CA GLY A 282 16.94 -9.61 -0.48
C GLY A 282 16.56 -8.43 0.38
N ARG A 283 16.69 -8.61 1.70
CA ARG A 283 16.37 -7.62 2.73
C ARG A 283 14.97 -7.01 2.60
N GLN A 284 14.01 -7.74 2.06
CA GLN A 284 12.67 -7.29 1.66
C GLN A 284 11.80 -6.80 2.83
N HIS A 285 10.81 -5.99 2.52
CA HIS A 285 9.81 -5.43 3.43
C HIS A 285 8.40 -5.55 2.82
N ASP A 286 7.40 -5.33 3.68
CA ASP A 286 6.01 -5.09 3.29
C ASP A 286 5.40 -6.23 2.46
N ILE A 287 5.50 -7.47 2.97
CA ILE A 287 4.70 -8.57 2.42
C ILE A 287 3.22 -8.24 2.64
N LYS A 288 2.42 -8.33 1.57
CA LYS A 288 0.97 -8.13 1.65
C LYS A 288 0.21 -9.16 0.83
N TRP A 289 -0.94 -9.57 1.31
CA TRP A 289 -1.98 -10.21 0.54
C TRP A 289 -2.63 -9.20 -0.39
N ILE A 290 -2.81 -9.62 -1.64
CA ILE A 290 -3.60 -8.86 -2.61
C ILE A 290 -5.05 -9.34 -2.44
N THR A 291 -5.89 -8.49 -1.87
CA THR A 291 -7.26 -8.83 -1.46
C THR A 291 -8.29 -8.64 -2.57
N GLU A 292 -7.96 -7.88 -3.61
CA GLU A 292 -8.88 -7.49 -4.67
C GLU A 292 -8.21 -7.36 -6.04
N GLY A 293 -9.03 -7.25 -7.08
CA GLY A 293 -8.55 -7.00 -8.44
C GLY A 293 -8.00 -8.24 -9.17
N PRO A 294 -7.30 -8.05 -10.30
CA PRO A 294 -6.85 -9.14 -11.17
C PRO A 294 -5.80 -10.05 -10.51
N ASN A 295 -5.15 -9.57 -9.46
CA ASN A 295 -4.10 -10.27 -8.74
C ASN A 295 -4.55 -10.83 -7.38
N GLN A 296 -5.85 -10.79 -7.07
CA GLN A 296 -6.42 -11.32 -5.84
C GLN A 296 -5.89 -12.73 -5.48
N GLY A 297 -5.63 -12.95 -4.19
CA GLY A 297 -5.14 -14.21 -3.63
C GLY A 297 -3.63 -14.45 -3.78
N LYS A 298 -2.92 -13.52 -4.43
CA LYS A 298 -1.44 -13.51 -4.52
C LYS A 298 -0.86 -12.63 -3.42
N LEU A 299 0.47 -12.56 -3.37
CA LEU A 299 1.21 -11.73 -2.44
C LEU A 299 2.02 -10.67 -3.19
N SER A 300 2.18 -9.47 -2.62
CA SER A 300 3.12 -8.45 -3.07
C SER A 300 4.23 -8.23 -2.05
N VAL A 301 5.42 -7.85 -2.51
CA VAL A 301 6.57 -7.58 -1.63
C VAL A 301 7.56 -6.61 -2.27
N PHE A 302 8.15 -5.74 -1.45
CA PHE A 302 9.23 -4.83 -1.85
C PHE A 302 10.59 -5.43 -1.47
N SER A 303 11.44 -5.75 -2.44
CA SER A 303 12.79 -6.25 -2.23
C SER A 303 13.80 -5.11 -2.30
N ASN A 304 14.43 -4.77 -1.17
CA ASN A 304 15.42 -3.70 -1.09
C ASN A 304 16.70 -4.03 -1.86
N ASP A 305 17.06 -5.31 -1.97
CA ASP A 305 18.05 -5.76 -2.94
C ASP A 305 17.35 -6.28 -4.19
N GLY A 306 17.57 -5.61 -5.32
CA GLY A 306 16.96 -5.94 -6.58
C GLY A 306 17.22 -7.39 -6.98
N TYR A 307 16.15 -8.13 -7.26
CA TYR A 307 16.17 -9.57 -7.54
C TYR A 307 17.03 -10.38 -6.56
N GLY A 308 17.03 -9.96 -5.29
CA GLY A 308 17.65 -10.62 -4.16
C GLY A 308 19.12 -10.30 -3.90
N SER A 309 19.82 -9.59 -4.79
CA SER A 309 21.27 -9.38 -4.61
C SER A 309 21.82 -8.05 -5.15
N ASN A 310 21.08 -7.32 -5.97
CA ASN A 310 21.52 -6.05 -6.51
C ASN A 310 21.38 -4.94 -5.46
N LEU A 311 22.50 -4.46 -4.91
CA LEU A 311 22.52 -3.40 -3.88
C LEU A 311 22.38 -1.98 -4.43
N SER A 312 22.19 -1.81 -5.75
CA SER A 312 22.09 -0.50 -6.41
C SER A 312 20.72 -0.22 -7.00
N ALA A 313 19.77 -1.15 -6.83
CA ALA A 313 18.37 -0.99 -7.22
C ALA A 313 17.51 -1.84 -6.29
N SER A 314 16.27 -1.43 -6.09
CA SER A 314 15.22 -2.25 -5.47
C SER A 314 14.35 -2.90 -6.54
N SER A 315 13.52 -3.87 -6.15
CA SER A 315 12.51 -4.44 -7.03
C SER A 315 11.22 -4.74 -6.29
N VAL A 316 10.09 -4.56 -6.95
CA VAL A 316 8.77 -4.99 -6.44
C VAL A 316 8.34 -6.26 -7.14
N HIS A 317 7.64 -7.13 -6.42
CA HIS A 317 7.25 -8.43 -6.92
C HIS A 317 5.81 -8.78 -6.57
N ILE A 318 5.14 -9.47 -7.48
CA ILE A 318 3.94 -10.27 -7.17
C ILE A 318 4.36 -11.74 -7.16
N ILE A 319 3.96 -12.47 -6.13
CA ILE A 319 4.25 -13.88 -5.93
C ILE A 319 2.92 -14.63 -5.91
N ASP A 320 2.77 -15.58 -6.82
CA ASP A 320 1.63 -16.50 -6.80
C ASP A 320 2.07 -17.78 -6.08
N PRO A 321 1.68 -17.98 -4.80
CA PRO A 321 2.03 -19.19 -4.07
C PRO A 321 1.42 -20.46 -4.69
N ASN A 322 0.47 -20.32 -5.63
CA ASN A 322 -0.28 -21.39 -6.27
C ASN A 322 -0.95 -22.30 -5.23
N ALA A 323 -1.54 -21.67 -4.21
CA ALA A 323 -2.22 -22.35 -3.12
C ALA A 323 -3.53 -22.97 -3.61
N THR A 324 -3.92 -24.10 -3.03
CA THR A 324 -5.28 -24.65 -3.14
C THR A 324 -5.87 -24.68 -1.75
N ASP A 325 -6.88 -23.83 -1.50
CA ASP A 325 -7.54 -23.70 -0.19
C ASP A 325 -6.53 -23.52 0.96
N GLY A 326 -5.56 -22.60 0.80
CA GLY A 326 -4.52 -22.33 1.80
C GLY A 326 -3.45 -23.43 1.97
N VAL A 327 -3.46 -24.47 1.12
CA VAL A 327 -2.44 -25.52 1.10
C VAL A 327 -1.41 -25.28 0.01
N TYR A 328 -0.14 -25.31 0.40
CA TYR A 328 1.00 -24.96 -0.47
C TYR A 328 1.80 -26.18 -0.90
N SER A 329 2.11 -26.24 -2.20
CA SER A 329 2.82 -27.38 -2.79
C SER A 329 4.34 -27.20 -2.79
N LEU A 330 5.05 -28.31 -2.58
CA LEU A 330 6.50 -28.41 -2.73
C LEU A 330 6.85 -28.98 -4.11
N SER A 331 7.92 -28.47 -4.70
CA SER A 331 8.59 -29.04 -5.87
C SER A 331 10.07 -29.20 -5.57
N SER A 332 10.58 -30.43 -5.63
CA SER A 332 11.97 -30.76 -5.30
C SER A 332 12.41 -30.23 -3.91
N GLY A 333 11.52 -30.28 -2.92
CA GLY A 333 11.80 -29.85 -1.55
C GLY A 333 11.70 -28.34 -1.29
N LYS A 334 11.43 -27.52 -2.32
CA LYS A 334 11.17 -26.07 -2.21
C LYS A 334 9.68 -25.78 -2.36
N PHE A 335 9.15 -24.78 -1.67
CA PHE A 335 7.77 -24.34 -1.95
C PHE A 335 7.70 -23.64 -3.31
N LEU A 336 6.58 -23.84 -4.00
CA LEU A 336 6.25 -23.09 -5.21
C LEU A 336 5.89 -21.64 -4.87
N PRO A 337 6.04 -20.68 -5.81
CA PRO A 337 6.42 -20.84 -7.22
C PRO A 337 7.95 -20.88 -7.42
N GLN A 338 8.41 -21.22 -8.63
CA GLN A 338 9.85 -21.21 -8.98
C GLN A 338 10.38 -19.81 -9.33
N SER A 339 9.49 -18.88 -9.66
CA SER A 339 9.81 -17.50 -10.04
C SER A 339 8.66 -16.58 -9.64
N TYR A 340 8.88 -15.29 -9.80
CA TYR A 340 7.88 -14.27 -9.58
C TYR A 340 6.73 -14.43 -10.59
N PHE A 341 5.52 -14.05 -10.19
CA PHE A 341 4.40 -13.92 -11.12
C PHE A 341 4.56 -12.66 -11.98
N TRP A 342 4.98 -11.56 -11.34
CA TRP A 342 5.33 -10.30 -11.98
C TRP A 342 6.44 -9.60 -11.19
N SER A 343 7.25 -8.76 -11.83
CA SER A 343 8.33 -8.03 -11.19
C SER A 343 8.67 -6.74 -11.92
N TRP A 344 9.18 -5.76 -11.19
CA TRP A 344 9.62 -4.48 -11.73
C TRP A 344 10.73 -3.84 -10.88
N ASP A 345 11.76 -3.30 -11.54
CA ASP A 345 12.94 -2.62 -10.97
C ASP A 345 13.29 -1.35 -11.77
N GLY A 346 12.26 -0.65 -12.24
CA GLY A 346 12.40 0.44 -13.19
C GLY A 346 12.89 1.76 -12.58
N THR A 347 12.75 2.82 -13.36
CA THR A 347 13.11 4.18 -12.96
C THR A 347 11.87 5.03 -12.72
N ILE A 348 11.86 5.81 -11.65
CA ILE A 348 10.83 6.78 -11.32
C ILE A 348 11.43 8.16 -11.51
N MET A 349 10.82 9.00 -12.35
CA MET A 349 11.33 10.35 -12.65
C MET A 349 12.81 10.38 -13.10
N ASN A 350 13.24 9.37 -13.88
CA ASN A 350 14.61 9.14 -14.35
C ASN A 350 15.63 8.71 -13.28
N GLU A 351 15.17 8.35 -12.08
CA GLU A 351 16.00 7.81 -11.02
C GLU A 351 15.70 6.32 -10.86
N VAL A 352 16.74 5.48 -10.73
CA VAL A 352 16.55 4.06 -10.43
C VAL A 352 15.87 3.93 -9.07
N MET A 353 14.77 3.18 -9.00
CA MET A 353 14.09 2.92 -7.73
C MET A 353 15.06 2.20 -6.79
N HIS A 354 15.29 2.78 -5.62
CA HIS A 354 16.22 2.21 -4.64
C HIS A 354 15.90 2.69 -3.23
N GLY A 355 15.76 1.74 -2.31
CA GLY A 355 15.62 1.99 -0.87
C GLY A 355 16.38 0.95 -0.06
N GLY A 356 17.28 1.39 0.81
CA GLY A 356 18.22 0.51 1.53
C GLY A 356 17.63 -0.20 2.76
N ALA A 357 16.49 0.28 3.25
CA ALA A 357 15.70 -0.30 4.33
C ALA A 357 14.26 0.23 4.24
N GLN A 358 13.35 -0.33 5.04
CA GLN A 358 11.92 0.04 5.00
C GLN A 358 11.39 -0.11 3.56
N CYS A 359 10.60 0.86 3.08
CA CYS A 359 9.89 0.84 1.81
C CYS A 359 8.74 -0.17 1.78
N GLY A 360 7.86 0.00 0.80
CA GLY A 360 6.67 -0.84 0.68
C GLY A 360 6.07 -0.84 -0.70
N VAL A 361 5.16 -1.79 -0.92
CA VAL A 361 4.36 -1.89 -2.13
C VAL A 361 2.98 -2.46 -1.82
N GLN A 362 1.96 -1.78 -2.33
CA GLN A 362 0.58 -2.26 -2.34
C GLN A 362 0.11 -2.42 -3.78
N ILE A 363 -0.40 -3.59 -4.14
CA ILE A 363 -1.10 -3.79 -5.41
C ILE A 363 -2.58 -3.47 -5.19
N MET A 364 -3.08 -2.50 -5.94
CA MET A 364 -4.45 -1.96 -5.80
C MET A 364 -5.45 -2.75 -6.67
N SER A 365 -6.76 -2.56 -6.45
CA SER A 365 -7.84 -3.25 -7.18
C SER A 365 -7.77 -3.18 -8.70
N ASN A 366 -7.24 -2.09 -9.26
CA ASN A 366 -7.06 -1.94 -10.71
C ASN A 366 -5.82 -2.70 -11.24
N GLY A 367 -5.01 -3.29 -10.36
CA GLY A 367 -3.77 -4.01 -10.67
C GLY A 367 -2.51 -3.14 -10.70
N ASN A 368 -2.63 -1.83 -10.45
CA ASN A 368 -1.48 -0.92 -10.34
C ASN A 368 -0.76 -1.12 -9.00
N ALA A 369 0.52 -0.73 -8.95
CA ALA A 369 1.32 -0.79 -7.75
C ALA A 369 1.54 0.62 -7.17
N LEU A 370 1.12 0.83 -5.93
CA LEU A 370 1.57 1.94 -5.10
C LEU A 370 2.89 1.56 -4.46
N ILE A 371 3.93 2.35 -4.69
CA ILE A 371 5.30 2.15 -4.18
C ILE A 371 5.62 3.27 -3.20
N ASN A 372 6.21 2.90 -2.05
CA ASN A 372 6.73 3.84 -1.06
C ASN A 372 8.26 3.71 -0.96
N GLU A 373 9.00 4.73 -1.37
CA GLU A 373 10.45 4.84 -1.20
C GLU A 373 10.78 5.67 0.05
N SER A 374 10.93 4.97 1.18
CA SER A 374 11.10 5.57 2.51
C SER A 374 12.31 6.51 2.62
N ASP A 375 13.44 6.18 1.98
CA ASP A 375 14.68 6.97 2.14
C ASP A 375 14.56 8.42 1.63
N ILE A 376 13.67 8.65 0.66
CA ILE A 376 13.49 9.95 0.00
C ILE A 376 12.06 10.50 0.14
N GLY A 377 11.15 9.78 0.78
CA GLY A 377 9.75 10.19 0.95
C GLY A 377 8.96 10.30 -0.36
N ARG A 378 9.25 9.43 -1.33
CA ARG A 378 8.57 9.40 -2.63
C ARG A 378 7.51 8.28 -2.64
N LEU A 379 6.26 8.67 -2.88
CA LEU A 379 5.16 7.76 -3.16
C LEU A 379 4.91 7.77 -4.67
N SER A 380 4.72 6.60 -5.28
CA SER A 380 4.53 6.51 -6.73
C SER A 380 3.51 5.45 -7.10
N GLU A 381 2.76 5.69 -8.17
CA GLU A 381 1.90 4.69 -8.79
C GLU A 381 2.48 4.29 -10.15
N ILE A 382 2.57 2.98 -10.36
CA ILE A 382 2.90 2.41 -11.67
C ILE A 382 1.80 1.47 -12.14
N ASP A 383 1.58 1.44 -13.46
CA ASP A 383 0.67 0.48 -14.07
C ASP A 383 1.30 -0.93 -14.16
N SER A 384 0.49 -1.92 -14.56
CA SER A 384 0.97 -3.31 -14.74
C SER A 384 2.05 -3.49 -15.82
N SER A 385 2.22 -2.50 -16.71
CA SER A 385 3.29 -2.47 -17.72
C SER A 385 4.58 -1.80 -17.21
N GLY A 386 4.53 -1.20 -16.02
CA GLY A 386 5.65 -0.51 -15.40
C GLY A 386 5.79 0.96 -15.82
N ASN A 387 4.74 1.56 -16.40
CA ASN A 387 4.70 3.00 -16.66
C ASN A 387 4.42 3.74 -15.35
N VAL A 388 5.19 4.80 -15.07
CA VAL A 388 4.92 5.70 -13.95
C VAL A 388 3.80 6.64 -14.34
N ILE A 389 2.74 6.70 -13.53
CA ILE A 389 1.51 7.48 -13.83
C ILE A 389 1.18 8.52 -12.76
N TRP A 390 1.75 8.39 -11.56
CA TRP A 390 1.56 9.35 -10.47
C TRP A 390 2.78 9.34 -9.55
N VAL A 391 3.23 10.51 -9.11
CA VAL A 391 4.33 10.64 -8.14
C VAL A 391 4.04 11.79 -7.19
N TYR A 392 4.11 11.49 -5.90
CA TYR A 392 3.97 12.44 -4.82
C TYR A 392 5.21 12.41 -3.93
N MET A 393 5.75 13.58 -3.63
CA MET A 393 6.89 13.75 -2.74
C MET A 393 6.38 14.33 -1.42
N ILE A 394 6.55 13.59 -0.32
CA ILE A 394 6.01 13.97 0.98
C ILE A 394 6.53 15.35 1.39
N PRO A 395 5.66 16.37 1.54
CA PRO A 395 6.04 17.77 1.76
C PRO A 395 6.22 18.10 3.26
N VAL A 396 6.52 17.11 4.10
CA VAL A 396 6.61 17.31 5.56
C VAL A 396 7.76 16.53 6.18
N SER A 397 8.38 17.12 7.19
CA SER A 397 9.34 16.44 8.08
C SER A 397 9.52 17.25 9.36
N ASN A 398 9.91 16.59 10.45
CA ASN A 398 10.25 17.26 11.71
C ASN A 398 9.15 18.23 12.21
N ASN A 399 7.88 17.86 12.03
CA ASN A 399 6.70 18.68 12.39
C ASN A 399 6.68 20.03 11.65
N SER A 400 7.15 20.07 10.41
CA SER A 400 7.21 21.26 9.57
C SER A 400 6.89 20.91 8.12
N ASP A 401 6.30 21.88 7.42
CA ASP A 401 5.93 21.76 6.01
C ASP A 401 7.05 22.36 5.14
N PHE A 402 7.29 21.74 3.99
CA PHE A 402 8.16 22.26 2.95
C PHE A 402 7.35 23.10 1.96
N ASN A 403 7.91 24.23 1.56
CA ASN A 403 7.35 25.00 0.44
C ASN A 403 7.79 24.40 -0.89
N GLN A 404 7.06 24.72 -1.94
CA GLN A 404 7.41 24.33 -3.28
C GLN A 404 8.81 24.83 -3.67
N PHE A 405 9.53 24.02 -4.44
CA PHE A 405 10.93 24.23 -4.85
C PHE A 405 11.98 24.07 -3.75
N GLU A 406 11.60 23.68 -2.53
CA GLU A 406 12.54 23.23 -1.50
C GLU A 406 12.97 21.78 -1.73
N SER A 407 14.14 21.40 -1.21
CA SER A 407 14.62 20.01 -1.24
C SER A 407 14.28 19.34 0.09
N PRO A 408 13.31 18.42 0.12
CA PRO A 408 12.90 17.80 1.37
C PRO A 408 14.01 16.86 1.89
N ILE A 409 14.19 16.82 3.20
CA ILE A 409 15.14 15.93 3.88
C ILE A 409 14.45 15.34 5.11
N GLY A 410 14.52 14.02 5.27
CA GLY A 410 13.89 13.34 6.42
C GLY A 410 12.37 13.24 6.32
N ASN A 411 11.82 13.46 5.13
CA ASN A 411 10.40 13.34 4.77
C ASN A 411 9.97 11.90 4.45
N GLY A 412 10.80 10.91 4.78
CA GLY A 412 10.50 9.51 4.59
C GLY A 412 9.22 9.07 5.29
N SER A 413 8.56 8.05 4.76
CA SER A 413 7.47 7.36 5.44
C SER A 413 7.75 5.87 5.50
N PHE A 414 7.41 5.23 6.60
CA PHE A 414 7.64 3.80 6.77
C PHE A 414 6.71 2.99 5.85
N ARG A 415 5.44 3.41 5.71
CA ARG A 415 4.46 2.85 4.75
C ARG A 415 3.50 3.89 4.22
N ALA A 416 2.89 3.55 3.08
CA ALA A 416 1.72 4.24 2.56
C ALA A 416 0.68 3.21 2.11
N HIS A 417 -0.60 3.56 2.27
CA HIS A 417 -1.73 2.71 1.91
C HIS A 417 -2.73 3.52 1.09
N ARG A 418 -3.11 3.05 -0.10
CA ARG A 418 -4.23 3.58 -0.88
C ARG A 418 -5.48 2.79 -0.50
N TYR A 419 -6.49 3.51 -0.02
CA TYR A 419 -7.84 3.01 0.20
C TYR A 419 -8.71 3.41 -0.99
N SER A 420 -9.50 2.49 -1.54
CA SER A 420 -10.42 2.78 -2.63
C SER A 420 -11.45 3.84 -2.23
N GLY A 421 -12.00 4.57 -3.19
CA GLY A 421 -13.01 5.61 -2.91
C GLY A 421 -14.31 5.07 -2.29
N ASP A 422 -14.57 3.76 -2.42
CA ASP A 422 -15.69 3.03 -1.83
C ASP A 422 -15.30 2.20 -0.60
N TYR A 423 -14.13 2.44 -0.01
CA TYR A 423 -13.71 1.79 1.22
C TYR A 423 -14.68 2.12 2.36
N SER A 424 -15.15 1.09 3.08
CA SER A 424 -16.23 1.23 4.08
C SER A 424 -15.89 2.17 5.24
N GLY A 425 -14.59 2.38 5.52
CA GLY A 425 -14.13 3.38 6.49
C GLY A 425 -14.57 4.81 6.16
N PHE A 426 -15.03 5.07 4.92
CA PHE A 426 -15.53 6.38 4.49
C PHE A 426 -17.05 6.55 4.57
N ASP A 427 -17.82 5.49 4.85
CA ASP A 427 -19.29 5.51 4.74
C ASP A 427 -19.99 6.52 5.69
N ASN A 428 -19.36 6.85 6.82
CA ASN A 428 -19.96 7.65 7.89
C ASN A 428 -19.10 8.84 8.33
N VAL A 429 -18.16 9.26 7.50
CA VAL A 429 -17.26 10.37 7.81
C VAL A 429 -17.51 11.55 6.86
N VAL A 430 -17.10 12.74 7.29
CA VAL A 430 -17.14 13.94 6.46
C VAL A 430 -15.72 14.35 6.16
N PHE A 431 -15.40 14.49 4.88
CA PHE A 431 -14.04 14.88 4.49
C PHE A 431 -13.78 16.33 4.86
N ASN A 432 -12.65 16.53 5.53
CA ASN A 432 -12.16 17.83 5.96
C ASN A 432 -11.09 18.27 4.96
N ASN A 433 -11.51 18.56 3.73
CA ASN A 433 -10.61 19.00 2.66
C ASN A 433 -9.93 20.31 3.07
N THR A 434 -8.67 20.24 3.51
CA THR A 434 -7.90 21.40 3.99
C THR A 434 -6.96 21.97 2.92
N GLY A 435 -7.05 21.47 1.69
CA GLY A 435 -6.16 21.81 0.58
C GLY A 435 -4.86 21.01 0.60
N ILE A 436 -3.90 21.44 -0.19
CA ILE A 436 -2.55 20.86 -0.25
C ILE A 436 -1.71 21.25 0.99
N ILE A 437 -0.63 20.51 1.26
CA ILE A 437 0.24 20.74 2.43
C ILE A 437 1.28 21.82 2.13
N GLU A 438 1.88 21.75 0.95
CA GLU A 438 2.80 22.76 0.44
C GLU A 438 2.09 24.09 0.14
N ASP A 439 2.86 25.17 -0.08
CA ASP A 439 2.30 26.51 -0.26
C ASP A 439 1.61 26.73 -1.62
N VAL A 440 2.16 26.15 -2.69
CA VAL A 440 1.63 26.20 -4.06
C VAL A 440 2.01 24.94 -4.85
N ASN A 441 1.14 24.49 -5.75
CA ASN A 441 1.46 23.39 -6.65
C ASN A 441 0.60 23.44 -7.91
N LEU A 442 1.22 23.72 -9.06
CA LEU A 442 0.49 23.87 -10.32
C LEU A 442 -0.10 22.55 -10.81
N ILE A 443 0.54 21.42 -10.49
CA ILE A 443 0.04 20.09 -10.90
C ILE A 443 -1.21 19.76 -10.06
N SER A 444 -1.18 20.03 -8.75
CA SER A 444 -2.34 19.88 -7.88
C SER A 444 -3.47 20.81 -8.32
N GLU A 445 -3.19 22.09 -8.60
CA GLU A 445 -4.18 23.06 -9.12
C GLU A 445 -4.82 22.56 -10.44
N GLU A 446 -4.01 22.13 -11.42
CA GLU A 446 -4.51 21.59 -12.69
C GLU A 446 -5.34 20.30 -12.49
N CYS A 447 -4.94 19.44 -11.55
CA CYS A 447 -5.67 18.23 -11.18
C CYS A 447 -7.04 18.54 -10.55
N ILE A 448 -7.08 19.46 -9.58
CA ILE A 448 -8.31 19.90 -8.89
C ILE A 448 -9.26 20.55 -9.89
N ASP A 449 -8.77 21.47 -10.72
CA ASP A 449 -9.58 22.14 -11.74
C ASP A 449 -10.15 21.14 -12.76
N SER A 450 -9.39 20.09 -13.11
CA SER A 450 -9.89 19.02 -13.97
C SER A 450 -11.02 18.22 -13.30
N GLY A 451 -10.97 18.08 -11.97
CA GLY A 451 -12.00 17.49 -11.12
C GLY A 451 -13.23 18.39 -10.95
N GLU A 452 -13.08 19.70 -10.73
CA GLU A 452 -14.22 20.63 -10.63
C GLU A 452 -14.91 20.88 -11.99
N LEU A 453 -14.17 20.74 -13.10
CA LEU A 453 -14.75 20.68 -14.45
C LEU A 453 -15.34 19.30 -14.79
N SER A 454 -15.04 18.29 -13.97
CA SER A 454 -15.66 16.97 -13.98
C SER A 454 -16.76 16.94 -12.93
N VAL A 455 -17.92 17.51 -13.27
CA VAL A 455 -19.17 17.15 -12.59
C VAL A 455 -19.21 15.62 -12.54
N ASP A 456 -19.35 15.03 -11.35
CA ASP A 456 -19.47 13.59 -11.10
C ASP A 456 -20.60 12.99 -11.94
N ASP A 457 -20.31 12.74 -13.21
CA ASP A 457 -21.15 12.09 -14.19
C ASP A 457 -21.07 10.61 -13.85
N SER A 458 -21.83 10.14 -12.87
CA SER A 458 -22.01 8.70 -12.63
C SER A 458 -23.21 8.14 -13.41
N TYR A 459 -24.20 8.98 -13.76
CA TYR A 459 -25.40 8.54 -14.51
C TYR A 459 -25.29 8.74 -16.03
N LEU A 460 -24.46 9.68 -16.50
CA LEU A 460 -24.28 9.96 -17.93
C LEU A 460 -23.03 9.30 -18.53
N VAL A 461 -22.32 8.47 -17.76
CA VAL A 461 -21.26 7.57 -18.29
C VAL A 461 -21.91 6.62 -19.30
N GLY A 462 -21.55 6.78 -20.57
CA GLY A 462 -22.12 6.00 -21.66
C GLY A 462 -23.26 6.69 -22.44
N LEU A 463 -23.60 7.96 -22.13
CA LEU A 463 -24.50 8.75 -22.97
C LEU A 463 -23.86 8.99 -24.36
N ASN A 464 -24.46 8.43 -25.39
CA ASN A 464 -24.13 8.64 -26.79
C ASN A 464 -25.13 9.61 -27.42
N VAL A 465 -24.61 10.68 -28.02
CA VAL A 465 -25.40 11.71 -28.70
C VAL A 465 -25.07 11.70 -30.19
N TYR A 466 -26.03 11.33 -31.04
CA TYR A 466 -25.76 11.04 -32.44
C TYR A 466 -26.95 11.27 -33.39
N PRO A 467 -26.70 11.57 -34.67
CA PRO A 467 -25.39 11.92 -35.25
C PRO A 467 -24.96 13.33 -34.83
N ASN A 468 -23.65 13.58 -34.71
CA ASN A 468 -23.10 14.93 -34.56
C ASN A 468 -21.87 15.05 -35.48
N PRO A 469 -21.92 15.81 -36.59
CA PRO A 469 -22.98 16.75 -36.98
C PRO A 469 -24.34 16.11 -37.29
N THR A 470 -25.43 16.84 -37.02
CA THR A 470 -26.81 16.44 -37.37
C THR A 470 -27.42 17.36 -38.42
N LYS A 471 -28.44 16.86 -39.13
CA LYS A 471 -29.26 17.65 -40.05
C LYS A 471 -30.57 18.07 -39.38
N ASP A 472 -31.32 17.09 -38.88
CA ASP A 472 -32.66 17.30 -38.32
C ASP A 472 -32.75 16.73 -36.90
N LEU A 473 -32.54 15.42 -36.73
CA LEU A 473 -32.73 14.72 -35.47
C LEU A 473 -31.41 14.42 -34.77
N LEU A 474 -31.35 14.72 -33.47
CA LEU A 474 -30.28 14.32 -32.57
C LEU A 474 -30.85 13.29 -31.59
N ASN A 475 -30.25 12.11 -31.51
CA ASN A 475 -30.72 10.99 -30.70
C ASN A 475 -29.78 10.75 -29.50
N PHE A 476 -30.36 10.21 -28.44
CA PHE A 476 -29.72 9.79 -27.20
C PHE A 476 -29.96 8.29 -27.02
N ASN A 477 -28.97 7.55 -26.51
CA ASN A 477 -29.13 6.12 -26.22
C ASN A 477 -29.79 5.83 -24.85
N LEU A 478 -30.24 6.88 -24.15
CA LEU A 478 -30.90 6.84 -22.85
C LEU A 478 -32.06 7.85 -22.86
N LEU A 479 -33.07 7.62 -22.02
CA LEU A 479 -34.17 8.56 -21.80
C LEU A 479 -33.67 9.75 -20.97
N ILE A 480 -33.87 10.97 -21.47
CA ILE A 480 -33.41 12.21 -20.83
C ILE A 480 -34.60 12.96 -20.22
N ASN A 481 -34.47 13.39 -18.95
CA ASN A 481 -35.52 14.16 -18.26
C ASN A 481 -35.69 15.56 -18.85
N GLU A 482 -34.59 16.27 -19.11
CA GLU A 482 -34.61 17.62 -19.66
C GLU A 482 -33.47 17.85 -20.65
N ILE A 483 -33.79 18.48 -21.77
CA ILE A 483 -32.87 18.82 -22.85
C ILE A 483 -33.07 20.30 -23.17
N GLU A 484 -32.01 21.09 -23.08
CA GLU A 484 -32.00 22.51 -23.42
C GLU A 484 -30.94 22.79 -24.49
N VAL A 485 -31.31 23.45 -25.58
CA VAL A 485 -30.41 23.85 -26.66
C VAL A 485 -30.20 25.35 -26.60
N TYR A 486 -28.95 25.77 -26.59
CA TYR A 486 -28.54 27.17 -26.56
C TYR A 486 -27.80 27.55 -27.84
N ASP A 487 -28.02 28.77 -28.30
CA ASP A 487 -27.13 29.40 -29.27
C ASP A 487 -25.80 29.85 -28.62
N LEU A 488 -24.84 30.30 -29.43
CA LEU A 488 -23.53 30.76 -28.95
C LEU A 488 -23.57 32.03 -28.07
N SER A 489 -24.73 32.69 -27.96
CA SER A 489 -24.93 33.81 -27.03
C SER A 489 -25.47 33.36 -25.66
N GLY A 490 -25.70 32.05 -25.48
CA GLY A 490 -26.26 31.47 -24.25
C GLY A 490 -27.79 31.56 -24.18
N LYS A 491 -28.47 31.94 -25.27
CA LYS A 491 -29.93 32.00 -25.30
C LYS A 491 -30.50 30.62 -25.61
N THR A 492 -31.43 30.15 -24.78
CA THR A 492 -32.20 28.93 -25.07
C THR A 492 -33.03 29.10 -26.34
N VAL A 493 -32.78 28.27 -27.34
CA VAL A 493 -33.46 28.25 -28.64
C VAL A 493 -34.45 27.11 -28.78
N LEU A 494 -34.28 26.03 -28.00
CA LEU A 494 -35.16 24.88 -27.98
C LEU A 494 -35.06 24.17 -26.64
N SER A 495 -36.14 23.59 -26.14
CA SER A 495 -36.11 22.68 -25.00
C SER A 495 -37.10 21.54 -25.17
N LYS A 496 -36.83 20.41 -24.52
CA LYS A 496 -37.68 19.23 -24.52
C LYS A 496 -37.48 18.43 -23.23
N THR A 497 -38.52 17.82 -22.71
CA THR A 497 -38.44 16.95 -21.54
C THR A 497 -38.81 15.50 -21.91
N ASP A 498 -38.37 14.55 -21.07
CA ASP A 498 -38.70 13.12 -21.11
C ASP A 498 -38.60 12.50 -22.51
N SER A 499 -37.40 12.53 -23.10
CA SER A 499 -37.20 12.16 -24.50
C SER A 499 -35.83 11.55 -24.81
N GLU A 500 -35.82 10.59 -25.74
CA GLU A 500 -34.61 9.96 -26.30
C GLU A 500 -34.10 10.67 -27.57
N PHE A 501 -34.76 11.75 -28.02
CA PHE A 501 -34.32 12.54 -29.16
C PHE A 501 -34.78 14.00 -29.09
N ILE A 502 -34.13 14.88 -29.85
CA ILE A 502 -34.57 16.27 -30.08
C ILE A 502 -34.52 16.62 -31.57
N ASN A 503 -35.56 17.30 -32.07
CA ASN A 503 -35.64 17.72 -33.46
C ASN A 503 -35.17 19.18 -33.59
N LEU A 504 -34.08 19.37 -34.31
CA LEU A 504 -33.43 20.65 -34.57
C LEU A 504 -33.79 21.24 -35.93
N GLU A 505 -34.64 20.62 -36.75
CA GLU A 505 -34.98 21.00 -38.14
C GLU A 505 -35.28 22.50 -38.31
N ASN A 506 -35.90 23.15 -37.32
CA ASN A 506 -36.27 24.58 -37.36
C ASN A 506 -35.14 25.55 -36.95
N LEU A 507 -33.99 25.06 -36.51
CA LEU A 507 -32.81 25.89 -36.21
C LEU A 507 -32.02 26.22 -37.50
N ALA A 508 -31.20 27.27 -37.50
CA ALA A 508 -30.32 27.55 -38.63
C ALA A 508 -29.08 26.63 -38.60
N ASP A 509 -28.39 26.47 -39.72
CA ASP A 509 -27.11 25.76 -39.75
C ASP A 509 -26.09 26.50 -38.88
N GLY A 510 -25.36 25.78 -38.02
CA GLY A 510 -24.47 26.40 -37.06
C GLY A 510 -24.09 25.53 -35.87
N LEU A 511 -23.40 26.16 -34.93
CA LEU A 511 -22.97 25.55 -33.67
C LEU A 511 -23.96 25.88 -32.57
N TYR A 512 -24.33 24.86 -31.79
CA TYR A 512 -25.19 24.99 -30.62
C TYR A 512 -24.56 24.24 -29.43
N LEU A 513 -24.92 24.65 -28.23
CA LEU A 513 -24.64 23.90 -27.00
C LEU A 513 -25.93 23.22 -26.56
N ILE A 514 -25.87 21.95 -26.18
CA ILE A 514 -27.00 21.22 -25.63
C ILE A 514 -26.69 20.82 -24.20
N LYS A 515 -27.50 21.26 -23.24
CA LYS A 515 -27.49 20.77 -21.86
C LYS A 515 -28.50 19.64 -21.76
N ILE A 516 -28.05 18.53 -21.23
CA ILE A 516 -28.80 17.29 -21.07
C ILE A 516 -28.82 17.00 -19.59
N SER A 517 -30.00 17.00 -18.99
CA SER A 517 -30.20 16.71 -17.56
C SER A 517 -30.97 15.40 -17.41
N ALA A 518 -30.43 14.48 -16.61
CA ALA A 518 -31.09 13.23 -16.24
C ALA A 518 -30.90 13.00 -14.74
N ASN A 519 -32.02 12.83 -14.02
CA ASN A 519 -32.08 12.86 -12.56
C ASN A 519 -31.45 14.16 -12.00
N GLU A 520 -30.48 14.05 -11.09
CA GLU A 520 -29.76 15.20 -10.50
C GLU A 520 -28.51 15.61 -11.29
N ASN A 521 -28.19 14.90 -12.38
CA ASN A 521 -26.97 15.11 -13.16
C ASN A 521 -27.24 15.90 -14.45
N SER A 522 -26.26 16.69 -14.89
CA SER A 522 -26.36 17.41 -16.17
C SER A 522 -25.03 17.49 -16.91
N ARG A 523 -25.07 17.33 -18.23
CA ARG A 523 -23.91 17.39 -19.13
C ARG A 523 -24.16 18.36 -20.28
N ILE A 524 -23.15 19.15 -20.65
CA ILE A 524 -23.19 20.06 -21.79
C ILE A 524 -22.37 19.49 -22.95
N ILE A 525 -22.97 19.42 -24.14
CA ILE A 525 -22.34 18.89 -25.35
C ILE A 525 -22.41 19.94 -26.45
N LYS A 526 -21.35 20.06 -27.24
CA LYS A 526 -21.34 20.89 -28.46
C LYS A 526 -21.90 20.09 -29.63
N ILE A 527 -22.87 20.66 -30.34
CA ILE A 527 -23.47 20.06 -31.54
C ILE A 527 -23.30 20.96 -32.76
N THR A 528 -23.11 20.34 -33.92
CA THR A 528 -23.06 21.03 -35.22
C THR A 528 -24.30 20.66 -36.02
N LYS A 529 -25.10 21.65 -36.42
CA LYS A 529 -26.23 21.49 -37.33
C LYS A 529 -25.81 21.90 -38.75
N ASN A 530 -26.03 21.00 -39.71
CA ASN A 530 -25.66 21.16 -41.13
C ASN A 530 -26.87 21.16 -42.07
#